data_AF-A0A8H4B163-F1
#
_entry.id   AF-A0A8H4B163-F1
#
_cell.length_a   1.000
_cell.length_b   1.000
_cell.length_c   1.000
_cell.angle_alpha   90.00
_cell.angle_beta   90.00
_cell.angle_gamma   90.00
#
_symmetry.space_group_name_H-M   'P 1'
#
loop_
_entity.id
_entity.type
_entity.pdbx_description
1 polymer ?
#
loop_
_entity_poly.entity_id
_entity_poly.type
_entity_poly.pdbx_seq_one_letter_code
_entity_poly.pdbx_strand_id
1 'polypeptide(L)'
;MISGQCAWGYFENLKVLAQKEDIDHNSKAFKVLFFRNLIPENKKEAIRFGIERPINEIVEHLDNVSNTFNELKSIIEQMIQGPDSVKLFYSKLKWHSKLIGYNNNKVYIKQQFLRGLSLENQIEARRCGLELPLDELVEKLSKIENGTTI
;
A
#
# COMPACT_ATOMS: atom_id res chain seq x y z
N MET A 1 -2.05 -9.93 -8.72
CA MET A 1 -2.90 -9.43 -9.80
C MET A 1 -2.12 -9.46 -11.10
N ILE A 2 -2.59 -10.17 -12.13
CA ILE A 2 -2.17 -9.83 -13.50
C ILE A 2 -2.49 -8.35 -13.66
N SER A 3 -1.50 -7.56 -14.09
CA SER A 3 -1.56 -6.10 -14.22
C SER A 3 -2.98 -5.60 -14.56
N GLY A 4 -3.69 -5.01 -13.59
CA GLY A 4 -4.97 -4.32 -13.79
C GLY A 4 -6.28 -5.04 -13.40
N GLN A 5 -6.27 -6.29 -12.89
CA GLN A 5 -7.49 -7.00 -12.45
C GLN A 5 -7.41 -7.51 -11.00
N CYS A 6 -8.52 -7.41 -10.23
CA CYS A 6 -8.65 -8.05 -8.92
C CYS A 6 -8.62 -9.59 -9.02
N ALA A 7 -8.33 -10.29 -7.93
CA ALA A 7 -8.24 -11.75 -7.90
C ALA A 7 -9.56 -12.40 -8.34
N TRP A 8 -10.72 -11.86 -7.93
CA TRP A 8 -12.02 -12.37 -8.36
C TRP A 8 -12.25 -12.17 -9.86
N GLY A 9 -11.97 -10.98 -10.39
CA GLY A 9 -12.09 -10.72 -11.84
C GLY A 9 -11.19 -11.65 -12.66
N TYR A 10 -9.96 -11.89 -12.20
CA TYR A 10 -9.06 -12.87 -12.82
C TYR A 10 -9.62 -14.31 -12.73
N PHE A 11 -10.14 -14.70 -11.58
CA PHE A 11 -10.71 -16.03 -11.34
C PHE A 11 -11.91 -16.31 -12.25
N GLU A 12 -12.84 -15.36 -12.39
CA GLU A 12 -13.99 -15.49 -13.29
C GLU A 12 -13.57 -15.59 -14.76
N ASN A 13 -12.60 -14.77 -15.19
CA ASN A 13 -12.04 -14.88 -16.54
C ASN A 13 -11.40 -16.25 -16.79
N LEU A 14 -10.72 -16.80 -15.79
CA LEU A 14 -10.09 -18.12 -15.89
C LEU A 14 -11.13 -19.24 -15.98
N LYS A 15 -12.27 -19.16 -15.27
CA LYS A 15 -13.38 -20.12 -15.41
C LYS A 15 -13.89 -20.18 -16.84
N VAL A 16 -14.11 -19.02 -17.46
CA VAL A 16 -14.57 -18.95 -18.86
C VAL A 16 -13.58 -19.63 -19.81
N LEU A 17 -12.27 -19.48 -19.57
CA LEU A 17 -11.23 -20.16 -20.36
C LEU A 17 -11.20 -21.67 -20.10
N ALA A 18 -11.27 -22.09 -18.83
CA ALA A 18 -11.26 -23.50 -18.45
C ALA A 18 -12.45 -24.27 -19.01
N GLN A 19 -13.63 -23.65 -19.05
CA GLN A 19 -14.82 -24.23 -19.67
C GLN A 19 -14.62 -24.50 -21.18
N LYS A 20 -13.90 -23.64 -21.90
CA LYS A 20 -13.58 -23.86 -23.32
C LYS A 20 -12.64 -25.04 -23.55
N GLU A 21 -11.82 -25.35 -22.55
CA GLU A 21 -10.82 -26.42 -22.58
C GLU A 21 -11.31 -27.70 -21.85
N ASP A 22 -12.60 -27.77 -21.48
CA ASP A 22 -13.21 -28.86 -20.71
C ASP A 22 -12.48 -29.18 -19.38
N ILE A 23 -11.95 -28.15 -18.73
CA ILE A 23 -11.26 -28.25 -17.44
C ILE A 23 -12.25 -27.97 -16.30
N ASP A 24 -12.46 -28.96 -15.43
CA ASP A 24 -13.25 -28.79 -14.21
C ASP A 24 -12.64 -27.72 -13.29
N HIS A 25 -13.45 -26.73 -12.89
CA HIS A 25 -13.07 -25.62 -12.03
C HIS A 25 -12.70 -26.05 -10.60
N ASN A 26 -13.09 -27.26 -10.18
CA ASN A 26 -12.70 -27.84 -8.90
C ASN A 26 -11.46 -28.74 -9.01
N SER A 27 -10.94 -28.93 -10.22
CA SER A 27 -9.80 -29.80 -10.45
C SER A 27 -8.50 -29.19 -9.95
N LYS A 28 -7.55 -30.08 -9.60
CA LYS A 28 -6.17 -29.69 -9.33
C LYS A 28 -5.52 -28.97 -10.52
N ALA A 29 -5.91 -29.33 -11.76
CA ALA A 29 -5.40 -28.70 -12.97
C ALA A 29 -5.79 -27.22 -13.06
N PHE A 30 -7.05 -26.90 -12.77
CA PHE A 30 -7.54 -25.52 -12.72
C PHE A 30 -6.80 -24.69 -11.66
N LYS A 31 -6.58 -25.27 -10.48
CA LYS A 31 -5.83 -24.62 -9.40
C LYS A 31 -4.39 -24.31 -9.80
N VAL A 32 -3.72 -25.22 -10.51
CA VAL A 32 -2.37 -25.00 -11.05
C VAL A 32 -2.39 -23.86 -12.08
N LEU A 33 -3.38 -23.80 -12.97
CA LEU A 33 -3.52 -22.73 -13.95
C LEU A 33 -3.70 -21.35 -13.29
N PHE A 34 -4.53 -21.27 -12.25
CA PHE A 34 -4.73 -20.06 -11.47
C PHE A 34 -3.42 -19.58 -10.86
N PHE A 35 -2.72 -20.45 -10.12
CA PHE A 35 -1.47 -20.09 -9.46
C PHE A 35 -0.36 -19.75 -10.43
N ARG A 36 -0.25 -20.43 -11.58
CA ARG A 36 0.82 -20.20 -12.56
C ARG A 36 0.91 -18.73 -12.97
N ASN A 37 -0.24 -18.08 -13.18
CA ASN A 37 -0.30 -16.72 -13.71
C ASN A 37 -0.47 -15.62 -12.63
N LEU A 38 -0.52 -15.98 -11.35
CA LEU A 38 -0.43 -14.99 -10.29
C LEU A 38 0.94 -14.28 -10.32
N ILE A 39 0.95 -12.99 -10.02
CA ILE A 39 2.19 -12.26 -9.74
C ILE A 39 2.87 -12.81 -8.49
N PRO A 40 4.19 -12.62 -8.35
CA PRO A 40 4.96 -13.15 -7.22
C PRO A 40 4.39 -12.81 -5.83
N GLU A 41 3.85 -11.61 -5.65
CA GLU A 41 3.30 -11.13 -4.38
C GLU A 41 2.06 -11.92 -3.98
N ASN A 42 1.09 -12.06 -4.89
CA ASN A 42 -0.11 -12.86 -4.64
C ASN A 42 0.21 -14.35 -4.49
N LYS A 43 1.24 -14.86 -5.17
CA LYS A 43 1.71 -16.25 -4.96
C LYS A 43 2.21 -16.44 -3.53
N LYS A 44 3.08 -15.55 -3.05
CA LYS A 44 3.58 -15.58 -1.67
C LYS A 44 2.44 -15.50 -0.66
N GLU A 45 1.47 -14.63 -0.91
CA GLU A 45 0.34 -14.46 -0.01
C GLU A 45 -0.59 -15.68 0.00
N ALA A 46 -0.88 -16.27 -1.16
CA ALA A 46 -1.63 -17.53 -1.21
C ALA A 46 -0.90 -18.69 -0.53
N ILE A 47 0.43 -18.76 -0.65
CA ILE A 47 1.26 -19.73 0.08
C ILE A 47 1.16 -19.53 1.59
N ARG A 48 1.20 -18.28 2.06
CA ARG A 48 1.02 -17.96 3.49
C ARG A 48 -0.36 -18.33 4.01
N PHE A 49 -1.40 -18.10 3.19
CA PHE A 49 -2.78 -18.41 3.54
C PHE A 49 -3.09 -19.92 3.54
N GLY A 50 -2.39 -20.68 2.68
CA GLY A 50 -2.52 -22.13 2.53
C GLY A 50 -3.06 -22.50 1.16
N ILE A 51 -2.20 -22.97 0.25
CA ILE A 51 -2.60 -23.32 -1.13
C ILE A 51 -3.41 -24.61 -1.21
N GLU A 52 -3.55 -25.35 -0.13
CA GLU A 52 -4.40 -26.53 -0.01
C GLU A 52 -5.90 -26.16 0.10
N ARG A 53 -6.22 -24.95 0.59
CA ARG A 53 -7.58 -24.45 0.77
C ARG A 53 -8.40 -24.39 -0.53
N PRO A 54 -9.74 -24.43 -0.47
CA PRO A 54 -10.58 -24.21 -1.63
C PRO A 54 -10.20 -22.94 -2.41
N ILE A 55 -10.20 -23.01 -3.75
CA ILE A 55 -9.69 -21.92 -4.58
C ILE A 55 -10.48 -20.62 -4.41
N ASN A 56 -11.79 -20.71 -4.17
CA ASN A 56 -12.66 -19.59 -3.86
C ASN A 56 -12.22 -18.86 -2.56
N GLU A 57 -11.87 -19.58 -1.50
CA GLU A 57 -11.36 -18.97 -0.26
C GLU A 57 -10.04 -18.23 -0.52
N ILE A 58 -9.16 -18.80 -1.36
CA ILE A 58 -7.88 -18.17 -1.69
C ILE A 58 -8.10 -16.91 -2.52
N VAL A 59 -9.02 -16.94 -3.49
CA VAL A 59 -9.40 -15.78 -4.30
C VAL A 59 -9.97 -14.67 -3.42
N GLU A 60 -10.90 -15.01 -2.53
CA GLU A 60 -11.49 -14.08 -1.57
C GLU A 60 -10.43 -13.46 -0.65
N HIS A 61 -9.51 -14.27 -0.11
CA HIS A 61 -8.40 -13.77 0.71
C HIS A 61 -7.52 -12.78 -0.06
N LEU A 62 -7.12 -13.12 -1.28
CA LEU A 62 -6.29 -12.25 -2.11
C LEU A 62 -6.97 -10.92 -2.43
N ASP A 63 -8.29 -10.92 -2.63
CA ASP A 63 -9.05 -9.69 -2.84
C ASP A 63 -9.18 -8.87 -1.57
N ASN A 64 -9.45 -9.51 -0.43
CA ASN A 64 -9.51 -8.82 0.86
C ASN A 64 -8.16 -8.14 1.18
N VAL A 65 -7.04 -8.82 0.96
CA VAL A 65 -5.69 -8.23 1.12
C VAL A 65 -5.50 -7.02 0.20
N SER A 66 -5.93 -7.12 -1.07
CA SER A 66 -5.83 -6.01 -2.02
C SER A 66 -6.72 -4.82 -1.62
N ASN A 67 -7.95 -5.10 -1.16
CA ASN A 67 -8.89 -4.07 -0.73
C ASN A 67 -8.37 -3.35 0.51
N THR A 68 -7.92 -4.08 1.53
CA THR A 68 -7.30 -3.48 2.72
C THR A 68 -6.07 -2.63 2.38
N PHE A 69 -5.22 -3.09 1.45
CA PHE A 69 -4.09 -2.28 0.99
C PHE A 69 -4.56 -0.97 0.37
N ASN A 70 -5.56 -1.01 -0.51
CA ASN A 70 -6.09 0.18 -1.18
C ASN A 70 -6.76 1.14 -0.20
N GLU A 71 -7.53 0.63 0.77
CA GLU A 71 -8.14 1.43 1.83
C GLU A 71 -7.08 2.15 2.67
N LEU A 72 -6.08 1.42 3.16
CA LEU A 72 -4.99 2.02 3.95
C LEU A 72 -4.18 3.02 3.14
N LYS A 73 -3.91 2.74 1.86
CA LYS A 73 -3.23 3.67 0.96
C LYS A 73 -4.05 4.95 0.78
N SER A 74 -5.37 4.83 0.57
CA SER A 74 -6.26 5.98 0.47
C SER A 74 -6.28 6.80 1.76
N ILE A 75 -6.28 6.15 2.93
CA ILE A 75 -6.18 6.84 4.22
C ILE A 75 -4.89 7.65 4.29
N ILE A 76 -3.74 7.03 3.98
CA ILE A 76 -2.43 7.72 3.96
C ILE A 76 -2.46 8.92 3.01
N GLU A 77 -3.05 8.74 1.83
CA GLU A 77 -3.15 9.78 0.82
C GLU A 77 -4.10 10.93 1.21
N GLN A 78 -4.92 10.77 2.23
CA GLN A 78 -5.80 11.82 2.75
C GLN A 78 -5.31 12.38 4.09
N MET A 79 -4.22 11.86 4.64
CA MET A 79 -3.66 12.35 5.90
C MET A 79 -3.21 13.80 5.75
N ILE A 80 -3.67 14.63 6.69
CA ILE A 80 -3.23 16.02 6.88
C ILE A 80 -2.72 16.18 8.31
N GLN A 81 -1.83 17.15 8.52
CA GLN A 81 -1.24 17.46 9.82
C GLN A 81 -2.33 17.87 10.82
N GLY A 82 -3.27 18.73 10.40
CA GLY A 82 -4.34 19.21 11.27
C GLY A 82 -3.77 19.82 12.56
N PRO A 83 -4.25 19.40 13.75
CA PRO A 83 -3.75 19.91 15.03
C PRO A 83 -2.48 19.20 15.54
N ASP A 84 -1.98 18.18 14.84
CA ASP A 84 -0.78 17.47 15.26
C ASP A 84 0.46 18.34 15.07
N SER A 85 1.45 18.20 15.96
CA SER A 85 2.80 18.71 15.71
C SER A 85 3.44 18.02 14.51
N VAL A 86 4.44 18.66 13.90
CA VAL A 86 5.18 18.10 12.75
C VAL A 86 5.74 16.71 13.08
N LYS A 87 6.33 16.51 14.26
CA LYS A 87 6.88 15.21 14.69
C LYS A 87 5.80 14.15 14.84
N LEU A 88 4.65 14.51 15.43
CA LEU A 88 3.56 13.57 15.64
C LEU A 88 2.93 13.15 14.31
N PHE A 89 2.68 14.11 13.43
CA PHE A 89 2.19 13.85 12.09
C PHE A 89 3.14 12.92 11.31
N TYR A 90 4.44 13.21 11.31
CA TYR A 90 5.45 12.35 10.67
C TYR A 90 5.44 10.93 11.24
N SER A 91 5.35 10.79 12.56
CA SER A 91 5.32 9.49 13.23
C SER A 91 4.09 8.66 12.85
N LYS A 92 2.90 9.28 12.81
CA LYS A 92 1.67 8.64 12.33
C LYS A 92 1.80 8.19 10.88
N LEU A 93 2.31 9.07 10.01
CA LEU A 93 2.52 8.76 8.60
C LEU A 93 3.47 7.56 8.41
N LYS A 94 4.59 7.50 9.15
CA LYS A 94 5.51 6.34 9.11
C LYS A 94 4.83 5.06 9.58
N TRP A 95 4.02 5.14 10.63
CA TRP A 95 3.31 3.98 11.17
C TRP A 95 2.33 3.41 10.14
N HIS A 96 1.49 4.23 9.53
CA HIS A 96 0.57 3.78 8.47
C HIS A 96 1.34 3.27 7.24
N SER A 97 2.41 3.96 6.83
CA SER A 97 3.25 3.50 5.71
C SER A 97 3.87 2.13 5.98
N LYS A 98 4.18 1.80 7.23
CA LYS A 98 4.67 0.46 7.61
C LYS A 98 3.60 -0.62 7.43
N LEU A 99 2.33 -0.32 7.71
CA LEU A 99 1.24 -1.29 7.55
C LEU A 99 1.07 -1.75 6.10
N ILE A 100 1.34 -0.88 5.13
CA ILE A 100 1.28 -1.20 3.70
C ILE A 100 2.64 -1.58 3.10
N GLY A 101 3.67 -1.81 3.94
CA GLY A 101 5.01 -2.22 3.49
C GLY A 101 5.83 -1.12 2.81
N TYR A 102 5.45 0.15 2.96
CA TYR A 102 6.10 1.32 2.35
C TYR A 102 7.10 2.01 3.28
N ASN A 103 7.44 1.41 4.42
CA ASN A 103 8.36 2.00 5.42
C ASN A 103 9.74 2.39 4.87
N ASN A 104 10.20 1.74 3.81
CA ASN A 104 11.48 2.02 3.15
C ASN A 104 11.33 2.90 1.89
N ASN A 105 10.10 3.21 1.47
CA ASN A 105 9.83 4.07 0.31
C ASN A 105 9.95 5.55 0.71
N LYS A 106 11.19 6.01 0.88
CA LYS A 106 11.50 7.39 1.34
C LYS A 106 10.87 8.46 0.45
N VAL A 107 10.81 8.22 -0.86
CA VAL A 107 10.23 9.16 -1.83
C VAL A 107 8.73 9.29 -1.59
N TYR A 108 8.01 8.17 -1.51
CA TYR A 108 6.57 8.18 -1.23
C TYR A 108 6.27 8.86 0.12
N ILE A 109 6.94 8.45 1.20
CA ILE A 109 6.70 9.02 2.53
C ILE A 109 6.98 10.53 2.52
N LYS A 110 8.05 10.98 1.87
CA LYS A 110 8.36 12.42 1.76
C LYS A 110 7.29 13.19 1.00
N GLN A 111 6.79 12.65 -0.11
CA GLN A 111 5.70 13.26 -0.88
C GLN A 111 4.43 13.38 -0.04
N GLN A 112 4.05 12.32 0.68
CA GLN A 112 2.86 12.33 1.54
C GLN A 112 3.02 13.30 2.71
N PHE A 113 4.20 13.32 3.33
CA PHE A 113 4.52 14.27 4.40
C PHE A 113 4.36 15.71 3.92
N LEU A 114 5.04 16.09 2.83
CA LEU A 114 4.99 17.45 2.29
C LEU A 114 3.58 17.90 1.90
N ARG A 115 2.79 16.99 1.29
CA ARG A 115 1.41 17.29 0.90
C ARG A 115 0.48 17.45 2.10
N GLY A 116 0.69 16.66 3.14
CA GLY A 116 -0.17 16.65 4.33
C GLY A 116 0.17 17.72 5.36
N LEU A 117 1.34 18.37 5.30
CA LEU A 117 1.69 19.48 6.21
C LEU A 117 0.65 20.60 6.20
N SER A 118 0.56 21.35 7.32
CA SER A 118 -0.20 22.60 7.35
C SER A 118 0.33 23.61 6.32
N LEU A 119 -0.47 24.60 5.94
CA LEU A 119 -0.05 25.59 4.94
C LEU A 119 1.22 26.34 5.39
N GLU A 120 1.28 26.71 6.67
CA GLU A 120 2.43 27.39 7.28
C GLU A 120 3.69 26.51 7.18
N ASN A 121 3.59 25.24 7.59
CA ASN A 121 4.73 24.33 7.55
C ASN A 121 5.13 23.92 6.11
N GLN A 122 4.20 23.93 5.15
CA GLN A 122 4.55 23.77 3.73
C GLN A 122 5.39 24.93 3.20
N ILE A 123 5.09 26.16 3.61
CA ILE A 123 5.88 27.35 3.24
C ILE A 123 7.27 27.25 3.87
N GLU A 124 7.35 26.91 5.15
CA GLU A 124 8.64 26.72 5.84
C GLU A 124 9.45 25.56 5.25
N ALA A 125 8.80 24.48 4.81
CA ALA A 125 9.49 23.37 4.16
C ALA A 125 10.17 23.80 2.87
N ARG A 126 9.50 24.67 2.10
CA ARG A 126 10.10 25.27 0.88
C ARG A 126 11.26 26.20 1.21
N ARG A 127 11.17 26.98 2.30
CA ARG A 127 12.25 27.85 2.78
C ARG A 127 13.47 27.05 3.25
N CYS A 128 13.25 25.90 3.86
CA CYS A 128 14.32 25.00 4.33
C CYS A 128 15.05 24.27 3.18
N GLY A 129 14.40 24.10 2.03
CA GLY A 129 14.90 23.31 0.90
C GLY A 129 14.24 21.93 0.84
N LEU A 130 13.53 21.66 -0.27
CA LEU A 130 12.83 20.40 -0.49
C LEU A 130 13.76 19.25 -0.89
N GLU A 131 15.02 19.54 -1.16
CA GLU A 131 16.10 18.59 -1.42
C GLU A 131 16.57 17.89 -0.14
N LEU A 132 16.38 18.50 1.04
CA LEU A 132 16.82 17.95 2.31
C LEU A 132 16.27 16.53 2.57
N PRO A 133 17.04 15.64 3.20
CA PRO A 133 16.52 14.36 3.69
C PRO A 133 15.28 14.58 4.57
N LEU A 134 14.30 13.68 4.45
CA LEU A 134 13.02 13.83 5.16
C LEU A 134 13.18 13.98 6.68
N ASP A 135 14.03 13.16 7.30
CA ASP A 135 14.28 13.22 8.74
C ASP A 135 14.89 14.58 9.16
N GLU A 136 15.77 15.15 8.34
CA GLU A 136 16.35 16.47 8.59
C GLU A 136 15.32 17.59 8.45
N LEU A 137 14.47 17.50 7.41
CA LEU A 137 13.39 18.46 7.20
C LEU A 137 12.38 18.44 8.36
N VAL A 138 12.02 17.26 8.86
CA VAL A 138 11.15 17.09 10.02
C VAL A 138 11.75 17.78 11.26
N GLU A 139 13.04 17.58 11.53
CA GLU A 139 13.70 18.23 12.68
C GLU A 139 13.74 19.74 12.55
N LYS A 140 14.06 20.30 11.38
CA LYS A 140 14.06 21.75 11.15
C LYS A 140 12.66 22.35 11.35
N LEU A 141 11.64 21.76 10.72
CA LEU A 141 10.25 22.21 10.86
C LEU A 141 9.76 22.12 12.30
N SER A 142 10.14 21.06 13.01
CA SER A 142 9.78 20.89 14.43
C SER A 142 10.41 21.96 15.32
N LYS A 143 11.64 22.40 15.03
CA LYS A 143 12.26 23.52 15.75
C LYS A 143 11.53 24.83 15.49
N ILE A 144 11.18 25.10 14.23
CA ILE A 144 10.41 26.30 13.82
C ILE A 144 9.04 26.32 14.53
N GLU A 145 8.30 25.21 14.51
CA GLU A 145 6.99 25.07 15.14
C GLU A 145 7.03 25.35 16.65
N ASN A 146 8.11 24.93 17.32
CA ASN A 146 8.32 25.16 18.74
C ASN A 146 8.99 26.52 19.06
N GLY A 147 9.16 27.40 18.07
CA GLY A 147 9.81 28.70 18.26
C GLY A 147 11.30 28.62 18.64
N THR A 148 11.94 27.48 18.39
CA THR A 148 13.36 27.27 18.68
C THR A 148 14.17 27.67 17.45
N THR A 149 14.95 28.75 17.55
CA THR A 149 15.75 29.29 16.42
C THR A 149 16.75 28.24 15.92
N ILE A 150 16.92 28.15 14.59
CA ILE A 150 17.84 27.24 13.88
C ILE A 150 19.24 27.86 13.82
#